data_AF-A0A2I2G9R1-F1
#
_entry.id   AF-A0A2I2G9R1-F1
#
_cell.length_a   1.000
_cell.length_b   1.000
_cell.length_c   1.000
_cell.angle_alpha   90.00
_cell.angle_beta   90.00
_cell.angle_gamma   90.00
#
_symmetry.space_group_name_H-M   'P 1'
#
loop_
_entity.id
_entity.type
_entity.pdbx_description
1 polymer ?
#
loop_
_entity_poly.entity_id
_entity_poly.type
_entity_poly.pdbx_seq_one_letter_code
_entity_poly.pdbx_strand_id
1 'polypeptide(L)'
;LDSLDVMTLDNEDVLFYFGVLAIKKLLLPRFHFTNTGQGSSWGVTLTIYGHSITRLQDDEAQEKAKVEVCREALDRLRAEYPEWILPKVPIDWSPGLDWNWTELLHDYCLFNGLQSPKYTKYFHGKGYRHEAEVGGVTYFGALKSYPEETESQNATALRALHKSLISAQGSFRNALGPLTLQNSYKDLLKLVPGLRSYAERYPKRNARVAYKRMTRECNGLRAVRERAWARKKQLRNNSQWSKNANLLPVFNCRIATIDVPVQKETSRWPVNPQQIKQKLAGVEGHIERLRRICHLLSLEYPEIQVQRLNENTTAAERYYYAAAFFQKDPFLARAGAIGKVCFANCTYGDIEEMCAERVARYLVDMVKEDMLLEKAAARARHDREQWGTRALKRAMPRGCYLDSMQID
;
A
#
# COMPACT_ATOMS: atom_id res chain seq x y z
N LEU A 1 -24.71 -0.72 5.11
CA LEU A 1 -24.48 -1.30 3.78
C LEU A 1 -25.58 -2.29 3.43
N ASP A 2 -26.25 -2.87 4.42
CA ASP A 2 -27.26 -3.92 4.26
C ASP A 2 -28.44 -3.59 3.33
N SER A 3 -28.81 -2.31 3.20
CA SER A 3 -29.90 -1.89 2.31
C SER A 3 -29.49 -1.71 0.84
N LEU A 4 -28.20 -1.86 0.51
CA LEU A 4 -27.68 -1.65 -0.83
C LEU A 4 -27.55 -2.98 -1.57
N ASP A 5 -28.30 -3.14 -2.65
CA ASP A 5 -28.08 -4.25 -3.58
C ASP A 5 -26.97 -3.91 -4.57
N VAL A 6 -25.74 -4.30 -4.21
CA VAL A 6 -24.52 -4.03 -4.96
C VAL A 6 -24.56 -4.61 -6.39
N MET A 7 -25.36 -5.65 -6.61
CA MET A 7 -25.44 -6.35 -7.91
C MET A 7 -26.34 -5.63 -8.91
N THR A 8 -27.27 -4.80 -8.45
CA THR A 8 -28.19 -4.03 -9.31
C THR A 8 -27.70 -2.62 -9.60
N LEU A 9 -26.59 -2.19 -9.00
CA LEU A 9 -26.05 -0.85 -9.19
C LEU A 9 -25.45 -0.67 -10.58
N ASP A 10 -25.71 0.51 -11.13
CA ASP A 10 -25.03 0.94 -12.34
C ASP A 10 -23.52 1.11 -12.11
N ASN A 11 -22.76 1.06 -13.20
CA ASN A 11 -21.31 1.12 -13.18
C ASN A 11 -20.78 2.42 -12.55
N GLU A 12 -21.43 3.55 -12.81
CA GLU A 12 -21.09 4.85 -12.21
C GLU A 12 -21.33 4.85 -10.70
N ASP A 13 -22.47 4.32 -10.27
CA ASP A 13 -22.86 4.24 -8.86
C ASP A 13 -21.88 3.38 -8.06
N VAL A 14 -21.45 2.24 -8.62
CA VAL A 14 -20.45 1.36 -7.98
C VAL A 14 -19.16 2.13 -7.68
N LEU A 15 -18.64 2.88 -8.67
CA LEU A 15 -17.42 3.66 -8.49
C LEU A 15 -17.61 4.79 -7.48
N PHE A 16 -18.76 5.46 -7.54
CA PHE A 16 -19.09 6.55 -6.62
C PHE A 16 -19.19 6.05 -5.17
N TYR A 17 -19.99 5.02 -4.90
CA TYR A 17 -20.16 4.49 -3.56
C TYR A 17 -18.86 3.92 -2.99
N PHE A 18 -18.12 3.15 -3.80
CA PHE A 18 -16.82 2.65 -3.38
C PHE A 18 -15.85 3.80 -3.07
N GLY A 19 -15.80 4.83 -3.93
CA GLY A 19 -14.95 5.99 -3.75
C GLY A 19 -15.27 6.80 -2.48
N VAL A 20 -16.55 7.09 -2.24
CA VAL A 20 -16.99 7.77 -1.01
C VAL A 20 -16.64 6.95 0.23
N LEU A 21 -16.86 5.64 0.18
CA LEU A 21 -16.50 4.76 1.29
C LEU A 21 -15.00 4.72 1.52
N ALA A 22 -14.22 4.68 0.44
CA ALA A 22 -12.77 4.70 0.48
C ALA A 22 -12.20 5.95 1.15
N ILE A 23 -12.81 7.11 0.91
CA ILE A 23 -12.43 8.37 1.55
C ILE A 23 -12.85 8.32 3.02
N LYS A 24 -14.14 8.11 3.30
CA LYS A 24 -14.71 8.19 4.66
C LYS A 24 -14.12 7.18 5.65
N LYS A 25 -13.72 6.01 5.15
CA LYS A 25 -13.13 4.95 5.96
C LYS A 25 -11.61 4.87 5.82
N LEU A 26 -10.99 5.74 5.04
CA LEU A 26 -9.55 5.72 4.79
C LEU A 26 -9.08 4.35 4.25
N LEU A 27 -9.82 3.76 3.30
CA LEU A 27 -9.48 2.45 2.72
C LEU A 27 -8.20 2.52 1.86
N LEU A 28 -7.87 3.70 1.33
CA LEU A 28 -6.69 3.99 0.50
C LEU A 28 -6.49 2.97 -0.64
N PRO A 29 -7.49 2.81 -1.53
CA PRO A 29 -7.49 1.79 -2.57
C PRO A 29 -6.36 1.99 -3.57
N ARG A 30 -5.69 0.89 -3.94
CA ARG A 30 -4.65 0.88 -4.98
C ARG A 30 -5.04 -0.05 -6.10
N PHE A 31 -5.13 0.46 -7.31
CA PHE A 31 -5.39 -0.34 -8.51
C PHE A 31 -4.09 -0.60 -9.25
N HIS A 32 -3.87 -1.87 -9.60
CA HIS A 32 -2.78 -2.28 -10.47
C HIS A 32 -3.37 -3.01 -11.68
N PHE A 33 -3.19 -2.42 -12.86
CA PHE A 33 -3.68 -3.00 -14.11
C PHE A 33 -2.56 -3.78 -14.80
N THR A 34 -2.88 -4.98 -15.25
CA THR A 34 -1.98 -5.85 -15.99
C THR A 34 -2.62 -6.19 -17.33
N ASN A 35 -1.93 -5.90 -18.42
CA ASN A 35 -2.34 -6.35 -19.75
C ASN A 35 -1.80 -7.77 -19.97
N THR A 36 -2.70 -8.72 -20.21
CA THR A 36 -2.31 -10.06 -20.63
C THR A 36 -2.06 -10.04 -22.13
N GLY A 37 -0.81 -9.78 -22.54
CA GLY A 37 -0.37 -9.48 -23.91
C GLY A 37 -0.64 -10.52 -25.02
N GLN A 38 -1.60 -11.44 -24.84
CA GLN A 38 -2.13 -12.34 -25.87
C GLN A 38 -3.61 -12.08 -26.21
N GLY A 39 -4.23 -11.02 -25.67
CA GLY A 39 -5.58 -10.63 -26.04
C GLY A 39 -5.99 -9.28 -25.49
N SER A 40 -7.14 -8.80 -25.95
CA SER A 40 -7.90 -7.62 -25.52
C SER A 40 -8.30 -7.61 -24.03
N SER A 41 -7.74 -8.49 -23.19
CA SER A 41 -8.16 -8.68 -21.80
C SER A 41 -7.29 -7.89 -20.82
N TRP A 42 -7.96 -7.25 -19.86
CA TRP A 42 -7.33 -6.50 -18.78
C TRP A 42 -7.52 -7.22 -17.44
N GLY A 43 -6.40 -7.48 -16.76
CA GLY A 43 -6.40 -7.84 -15.35
C GLY A 43 -6.35 -6.59 -14.47
N VAL A 44 -7.10 -6.57 -13.39
CA VAL A 44 -7.00 -5.53 -12.35
C VAL A 44 -6.81 -6.17 -10.98
N THR A 45 -5.88 -5.63 -10.20
CA THR A 45 -5.69 -5.98 -8.79
C THR A 45 -5.96 -4.74 -7.95
N LEU A 46 -7.01 -4.79 -7.13
CA LEU A 46 -7.34 -3.77 -6.15
C LEU A 46 -6.78 -4.17 -4.79
N THR A 47 -5.99 -3.33 -4.16
CA THR A 47 -5.49 -3.53 -2.80
C THR A 47 -6.09 -2.52 -1.83
N ILE A 48 -6.75 -3.01 -0.78
CA ILE A 48 -7.32 -2.23 0.34
C ILE A 48 -6.88 -2.88 1.66
N TYR A 49 -6.38 -2.10 2.62
CA TYR A 49 -5.89 -2.61 3.92
C TYR A 49 -4.94 -3.83 3.86
N GLY A 50 -4.10 -3.93 2.83
CA GLY A 50 -3.18 -5.07 2.64
C GLY A 50 -3.84 -6.34 2.09
N HIS A 51 -5.13 -6.31 1.78
CA HIS A 51 -5.84 -7.35 1.05
C HIS A 51 -5.93 -6.99 -0.43
N SER A 52 -5.60 -7.95 -1.30
CA SER A 52 -5.69 -7.77 -2.74
C SER A 52 -6.83 -8.60 -3.33
N ILE A 53 -7.66 -7.97 -4.14
CA ILE A 53 -8.73 -8.56 -4.93
C ILE A 53 -8.27 -8.49 -6.39
N THR A 54 -8.10 -9.64 -7.03
CA THR A 54 -7.67 -9.72 -8.43
C THR A 54 -8.81 -10.23 -9.28
N ARG A 55 -9.11 -9.50 -10.35
CA ARG A 55 -10.07 -9.89 -11.38
C ARG A 55 -9.39 -9.88 -12.74
N LEU A 56 -9.67 -10.92 -13.52
CA LEU A 56 -9.33 -11.00 -14.93
C LEU A 56 -10.62 -10.71 -15.68
N GLN A 57 -10.61 -9.66 -16.50
CA GLN A 57 -11.75 -9.27 -17.32
C GLN A 57 -11.39 -9.53 -18.78
N ASP A 58 -12.26 -10.23 -19.50
CA ASP A 58 -12.07 -10.54 -20.92
C ASP A 58 -12.38 -9.34 -21.85
N ASP A 59 -12.73 -8.19 -21.28
CA ASP A 59 -13.17 -6.99 -22.01
C ASP A 59 -12.05 -5.96 -22.25
N GLU A 60 -12.18 -5.21 -23.35
CA GLU A 60 -11.19 -4.25 -23.87
C GLU A 60 -10.96 -2.99 -23.03
N ALA A 61 -11.89 -2.66 -22.13
CA ALA A 61 -11.86 -1.39 -21.38
C ALA A 61 -11.42 -1.59 -19.92
N GLN A 62 -10.33 -0.90 -19.55
CA GLN A 62 -9.83 -0.83 -18.16
C GLN A 62 -10.90 -0.37 -17.16
N GLU A 63 -11.80 0.52 -17.59
CA GLU A 63 -12.90 1.03 -16.79
C GLU A 63 -13.81 -0.10 -16.31
N LYS A 64 -14.21 -1.00 -17.21
CA LYS A 64 -15.10 -2.11 -16.87
C LYS A 64 -14.44 -3.05 -15.85
N ALA A 65 -13.16 -3.36 -16.04
CA ALA A 65 -12.41 -4.14 -15.05
C ALA A 65 -12.37 -3.46 -13.68
N LYS A 66 -12.16 -2.13 -13.65
CA LYS A 66 -12.18 -1.33 -12.42
C LYS A 66 -13.55 -1.38 -11.72
N VAL A 67 -14.64 -1.27 -12.47
CA VAL A 67 -15.99 -1.38 -11.91
C VAL A 67 -16.22 -2.74 -11.27
N GLU A 68 -15.89 -3.83 -11.96
CA GLU A 68 -16.11 -5.18 -11.44
C GLU A 68 -15.34 -5.46 -10.16
N VAL A 69 -14.07 -5.03 -10.08
CA VAL A 69 -13.29 -5.21 -8.86
C VAL A 69 -13.79 -4.32 -7.71
N CYS A 70 -14.32 -3.13 -8.01
CA CYS A 70 -14.98 -2.28 -7.00
C CYS A 70 -16.29 -2.89 -6.53
N ARG A 71 -17.08 -3.49 -7.43
CA ARG A 71 -18.33 -4.19 -7.11
C ARG A 71 -18.07 -5.35 -6.16
N GLU A 72 -17.06 -6.16 -6.45
CA GLU A 72 -16.65 -7.24 -5.55
C GLU A 72 -16.13 -6.71 -4.21
N ALA A 73 -15.35 -5.62 -4.21
CA ALA A 73 -14.87 -5.01 -2.97
C ALA A 73 -16.03 -4.51 -2.11
N LEU A 74 -17.04 -3.85 -2.70
CA LEU A 74 -18.24 -3.42 -2.01
C LEU A 74 -19.04 -4.59 -1.43
N ASP A 75 -19.18 -5.68 -2.18
CA ASP A 75 -19.87 -6.88 -1.70
C ASP A 75 -19.17 -7.50 -0.48
N ARG A 76 -17.84 -7.59 -0.50
CA ARG A 76 -17.05 -8.04 0.64
C ARG A 76 -17.14 -7.11 1.84
N LEU A 77 -17.03 -5.79 1.61
CA LEU A 77 -17.14 -4.79 2.67
C LEU A 77 -18.54 -4.76 3.29
N ARG A 78 -19.59 -5.00 2.49
CA ARG A 78 -20.97 -5.16 2.97
C ARG A 78 -21.08 -6.34 3.93
N ALA A 79 -20.48 -7.48 3.60
CA ALA A 79 -20.51 -8.66 4.45
C ALA A 79 -19.72 -8.48 5.76
N GLU A 80 -18.59 -7.76 5.72
CA GLU A 80 -17.73 -7.54 6.89
C GLU A 80 -18.20 -6.39 7.80
N TYR A 81 -18.82 -5.36 7.22
CA TYR A 81 -19.21 -4.12 7.89
C TYR A 81 -20.64 -3.68 7.52
N PRO A 82 -21.67 -4.47 7.85
CA PRO A 82 -23.05 -4.17 7.50
C PRO A 82 -23.54 -2.84 8.07
N GLU A 83 -22.97 -2.40 9.20
CA GLU A 83 -23.30 -1.15 9.90
C GLU A 83 -22.81 0.13 9.20
N TRP A 84 -21.94 0.03 8.18
CA TRP A 84 -21.42 1.21 7.50
C TRP A 84 -22.49 1.93 6.69
N ILE A 85 -22.70 3.22 6.96
CA ILE A 85 -23.72 4.02 6.27
C ILE A 85 -23.11 4.61 5.00
N LEU A 86 -23.70 4.28 3.85
CA LEU A 86 -23.46 4.98 2.60
C LEU A 86 -24.44 6.15 2.46
N PRO A 87 -24.04 7.23 1.79
CA PRO A 87 -25.01 8.25 1.40
C PRO A 87 -26.00 7.57 0.44
N LYS A 88 -27.27 7.97 0.46
CA LYS A 88 -28.15 7.61 -0.65
C LYS A 88 -27.75 8.53 -1.81
N VAL A 89 -27.45 7.98 -3.00
CA VAL A 89 -27.29 8.83 -4.20
C VAL A 89 -28.58 9.65 -4.32
N PRO A 90 -28.51 10.99 -4.22
CA PRO A 90 -29.72 11.78 -4.24
C PRO A 90 -30.33 11.70 -5.64
N ILE A 91 -31.59 11.30 -5.70
CA ILE A 91 -32.37 11.17 -6.96
C ILE A 91 -32.35 12.49 -7.76
N ASP A 92 -32.13 13.63 -7.09
CA ASP A 92 -32.09 14.98 -7.69
C ASP A 92 -30.78 15.74 -7.46
N TRP A 93 -29.70 15.07 -7.03
CA TRP A 93 -28.43 15.72 -6.63
C TRP A 93 -28.53 16.76 -5.52
N SER A 94 -29.67 16.83 -4.83
CA SER A 94 -29.84 17.64 -3.63
C SER A 94 -29.00 17.03 -2.50
N PRO A 95 -28.06 17.78 -1.91
CA PRO A 95 -27.26 17.27 -0.80
C PRO A 95 -28.20 17.07 0.39
N GLY A 96 -28.39 15.82 0.82
CA GLY A 96 -29.08 15.56 2.09
C GLY A 96 -28.34 16.25 3.24
N LEU A 97 -29.09 16.75 4.23
CA LEU A 97 -28.56 17.45 5.41
C LEU A 97 -27.51 16.63 6.20
N ASP A 98 -27.52 15.31 6.06
CA ASP A 98 -26.72 14.39 6.87
C ASP A 98 -25.26 14.24 6.41
N TRP A 99 -24.87 14.83 5.27
CA TRP A 99 -23.53 14.64 4.69
C TRP A 99 -22.84 15.96 4.34
N ASN A 100 -21.64 16.14 4.89
CA ASN A 100 -20.75 17.23 4.54
C ASN A 100 -19.86 16.84 3.34
N TRP A 101 -20.36 17.11 2.13
CA TRP A 101 -19.64 16.83 0.89
C TRP A 101 -18.45 17.76 0.68
N THR A 102 -18.47 18.96 1.28
CA THR A 102 -17.33 19.89 1.19
C THR A 102 -16.09 19.32 1.87
N GLU A 103 -16.27 18.70 3.04
CA GLU A 103 -15.21 18.01 3.79
C GLU A 103 -14.74 16.74 3.07
N LEU A 104 -15.67 15.93 2.54
CA LEU A 104 -15.30 14.74 1.76
C LEU A 104 -14.50 15.08 0.49
N LEU A 105 -14.85 16.17 -0.20
CA LEU A 105 -14.09 16.62 -1.36
C LEU A 105 -12.70 17.14 -0.95
N HIS A 106 -12.61 17.84 0.18
CA HIS A 106 -11.33 18.25 0.74
C HIS A 106 -10.44 17.04 1.05
N ASP A 107 -10.98 16.02 1.71
CA ASP A 107 -10.27 14.77 2.02
C ASP A 107 -9.86 14.01 0.76
N TYR A 108 -10.73 13.98 -0.26
CA TYR A 108 -10.39 13.43 -1.56
C TYR A 108 -9.17 14.14 -2.17
N CYS A 109 -9.17 15.49 -2.19
CA CYS A 109 -8.03 16.25 -2.68
C CYS A 109 -6.77 15.94 -1.88
N LEU A 110 -6.88 15.88 -0.55
CA LEU A 110 -5.79 15.56 0.36
C LEU A 110 -5.18 14.19 0.06
N PHE A 111 -6.00 13.15 -0.07
CA PHE A 111 -5.52 11.78 -0.32
C PHE A 111 -4.88 11.61 -1.69
N ASN A 112 -5.32 12.39 -2.68
CA ASN A 112 -4.76 12.36 -4.03
C ASN A 112 -3.62 13.36 -4.24
N GLY A 113 -3.22 14.11 -3.21
CA GLY A 113 -2.16 15.13 -3.32
C GLY A 113 -2.54 16.30 -4.22
N LEU A 114 -3.84 16.57 -4.38
CA LEU A 114 -4.37 17.73 -5.09
C LEU A 114 -4.39 18.94 -4.17
N GLN A 115 -4.43 20.14 -4.75
CA GLN A 115 -4.69 21.36 -3.97
C GLN A 115 -6.08 21.29 -3.34
N SER A 116 -6.23 21.90 -2.16
CA SER A 116 -7.54 22.02 -1.51
C SER A 116 -8.55 22.69 -2.46
N PRO A 117 -9.81 22.20 -2.49
CA PRO A 117 -10.82 22.71 -3.40
C PRO A 117 -11.05 24.20 -3.17
N LYS A 118 -11.01 25.01 -4.23
CA LYS A 118 -11.32 26.44 -4.16
C LYS A 118 -12.77 26.66 -4.55
N TYR A 119 -13.49 27.38 -3.71
CA TYR A 119 -14.89 27.72 -3.98
C TYR A 119 -15.02 29.19 -4.36
N THR A 120 -15.63 29.46 -5.51
CA THR A 120 -16.00 30.82 -5.94
C THR A 120 -17.51 30.97 -5.82
N LYS A 121 -17.94 31.97 -5.05
CA LYS A 121 -19.35 32.28 -4.80
C LYS A 121 -19.90 33.23 -5.85
N TYR A 122 -21.08 32.90 -6.37
CA TYR A 122 -21.87 33.73 -7.28
C TYR A 122 -23.25 33.99 -6.66
N PHE A 123 -23.67 35.24 -6.69
CA PHE A 123 -25.04 35.61 -6.35
C PHE A 123 -25.91 35.51 -7.59
N HIS A 124 -26.96 34.71 -7.53
CA HIS A 124 -28.00 34.65 -8.54
C HIS A 124 -29.26 35.31 -7.99
N GLY A 125 -30.06 35.98 -8.84
CA GLY A 125 -31.25 36.72 -8.36
C GLY A 125 -32.29 35.87 -7.61
N LYS A 126 -32.15 34.54 -7.61
CA LYS A 126 -33.01 33.57 -6.92
C LYS A 126 -32.29 32.73 -5.86
N GLY A 127 -31.04 33.07 -5.50
CA GLY A 127 -30.26 32.34 -4.49
C GLY A 127 -28.75 32.33 -4.75
N TYR A 128 -28.08 31.29 -4.27
CA TYR A 128 -26.63 31.14 -4.32
C TYR A 128 -26.21 30.12 -5.37
N ARG A 129 -25.04 30.35 -5.98
CA ARG A 129 -24.37 29.39 -6.86
C ARG A 129 -22.88 29.37 -6.52
N HIS A 130 -22.31 28.17 -6.38
CA HIS A 130 -20.88 28.00 -6.17
C HIS A 130 -20.24 27.28 -7.35
N GLU A 131 -19.04 27.71 -7.70
CA GLU A 131 -18.10 26.98 -8.53
C GLU A 131 -17.03 26.37 -7.64
N ALA A 132 -16.69 25.10 -7.85
CA ALA A 132 -15.57 24.45 -7.18
C ALA A 132 -14.48 24.12 -8.21
N GLU A 133 -13.26 24.59 -7.97
CA GLU A 133 -12.07 24.24 -8.75
C GLU A 133 -11.32 23.10 -8.05
N VAL A 134 -11.16 21.98 -8.76
CA VAL A 134 -10.47 20.77 -8.28
C VAL A 134 -9.54 20.27 -9.37
N GLY A 135 -8.24 20.25 -9.09
CA GLY A 135 -7.24 19.76 -10.06
C GLY A 135 -7.22 20.53 -11.38
N GLY A 136 -7.58 21.83 -11.35
CA GLY A 136 -7.66 22.69 -12.54
C GLY A 136 -8.94 22.51 -13.37
N VAL A 137 -9.89 21.68 -12.93
CA VAL A 137 -11.22 21.54 -13.54
C VAL A 137 -12.25 22.21 -12.63
N THR A 138 -13.17 22.95 -13.22
CA THR A 138 -14.23 23.61 -12.47
C THR A 138 -15.58 22.90 -12.59
N TYR A 139 -16.34 22.93 -11.51
CA TYR A 139 -17.62 22.24 -11.37
C TYR A 139 -18.67 23.17 -10.77
N PHE A 140 -19.91 22.97 -11.19
CA PHE A 140 -21.09 23.59 -10.59
C PHE A 140 -22.02 22.50 -10.04
N GLY A 141 -22.84 22.85 -9.04
CA GLY A 141 -23.94 21.99 -8.60
C GLY A 141 -24.95 21.72 -9.72
N ALA A 142 -25.84 20.75 -9.51
CA ALA A 142 -26.84 20.36 -10.50
C ALA A 142 -27.86 21.47 -10.82
N LEU A 143 -28.32 22.19 -9.81
CA LEU A 143 -29.23 23.32 -9.95
C LEU A 143 -28.49 24.61 -10.31
N LYS A 144 -29.18 25.50 -11.03
CA LYS A 144 -28.64 26.83 -11.40
C LYS A 144 -28.41 27.72 -10.18
N SER A 145 -29.22 27.58 -9.14
CA SER A 145 -29.11 28.31 -7.88
C SER A 145 -29.80 27.53 -6.77
N TYR A 146 -29.37 27.72 -5.53
CA TYR A 146 -29.91 27.12 -4.32
C TYR A 146 -30.36 28.21 -3.35
N PRO A 147 -31.39 27.97 -2.52
CA PRO A 147 -31.87 28.97 -1.57
C PRO A 147 -30.81 29.31 -0.50
N GLU A 148 -30.01 28.34 -0.08
CA GLU A 148 -28.96 28.52 0.93
C GLU A 148 -27.55 28.42 0.34
N GLU A 149 -26.62 29.20 0.91
CA GLU A 149 -25.21 29.21 0.51
C GLU A 149 -24.52 27.88 0.81
N THR A 150 -24.75 27.33 2.00
CA THR A 150 -24.23 26.04 2.45
C THR A 150 -24.69 24.91 1.55
N GLU A 151 -25.98 24.88 1.20
CA GLU A 151 -26.56 23.91 0.28
C GLU A 151 -25.93 24.02 -1.11
N SER A 152 -25.79 25.25 -1.62
CA SER A 152 -25.13 25.47 -2.91
C SER A 152 -23.69 24.95 -2.92
N GLN A 153 -22.92 25.25 -1.89
CA GLN A 153 -21.53 24.80 -1.79
C GLN A 153 -21.45 23.27 -1.69
N ASN A 154 -22.32 22.67 -0.88
CA ASN A 154 -22.38 21.22 -0.67
C ASN A 154 -22.81 20.46 -1.94
N ALA A 155 -23.78 21.00 -2.68
CA ALA A 155 -24.22 20.43 -3.95
C ALA A 155 -23.12 20.52 -5.03
N THR A 156 -22.40 21.64 -5.09
CA THR A 156 -21.24 21.78 -5.97
C THR A 156 -20.13 20.79 -5.59
N ALA A 157 -19.87 20.62 -4.29
CA ALA A 157 -18.87 19.67 -3.81
C ALA A 157 -19.21 18.21 -4.17
N LEU A 158 -20.47 17.81 -3.97
CA LEU A 158 -20.97 16.50 -4.38
C LEU A 158 -20.76 16.26 -5.89
N ARG A 159 -21.07 17.26 -6.72
CA ARG A 159 -20.92 17.14 -8.17
C ARG A 159 -19.47 17.02 -8.61
N ALA A 160 -18.59 17.83 -8.02
CA ALA A 160 -17.15 17.77 -8.26
C ALA A 160 -16.58 16.41 -7.84
N LEU A 161 -16.99 15.90 -6.67
CA LEU A 161 -16.55 14.60 -6.15
C LEU A 161 -17.02 13.45 -7.04
N HIS A 162 -18.30 13.44 -7.42
CA HIS A 162 -18.87 12.41 -8.28
C HIS A 162 -18.14 12.34 -9.62
N LYS A 163 -17.98 13.49 -10.29
CA LYS A 163 -17.25 13.54 -11.56
C LYS A 163 -15.78 13.15 -11.39
N SER A 164 -15.13 13.55 -10.30
CA SER A 164 -13.74 13.19 -10.03
C SER A 164 -13.54 11.68 -9.81
N LEU A 165 -14.48 11.00 -9.12
CA LEU A 165 -14.41 9.56 -8.83
C LEU A 165 -14.67 8.69 -10.07
N ILE A 166 -15.59 9.13 -10.95
CA ILE A 166 -15.96 8.40 -12.17
C ILE A 166 -15.03 8.72 -13.34
N SER A 167 -14.77 10.01 -13.58
CA SER A 167 -14.00 10.51 -14.74
C SER A 167 -12.49 10.32 -14.59
N ALA A 168 -12.03 9.49 -13.65
CA ALA A 168 -10.61 9.14 -13.54
C ALA A 168 -10.17 8.18 -14.66
N GLN A 169 -10.55 8.54 -15.88
CA GLN A 169 -10.11 8.09 -17.19
C GLN A 169 -8.68 8.59 -17.42
N GLY A 170 -7.74 7.66 -17.54
CA GLY A 170 -6.58 7.88 -18.40
C GLY A 170 -5.25 8.31 -17.77
N SER A 171 -5.17 8.70 -16.50
CA SER A 171 -3.85 8.95 -15.89
C SER A 171 -3.83 8.84 -14.37
N PHE A 172 -4.25 7.68 -13.83
CA PHE A 172 -3.58 7.26 -12.61
C PHE A 172 -2.15 6.91 -13.00
N ARG A 173 -1.25 7.89 -12.89
CA ARG A 173 0.12 7.56 -12.50
C ARG A 173 -0.03 6.56 -11.34
N ASN A 174 0.68 5.44 -11.44
CA ASN A 174 0.71 4.36 -10.44
C ASN A 174 1.26 4.82 -9.05
N ALA A 175 1.01 6.04 -8.63
CA ALA A 175 1.43 6.67 -7.39
C ALA A 175 0.51 7.88 -7.19
N LEU A 176 -0.15 8.05 -6.05
CA LEU A 176 0.45 7.97 -4.74
C LEU A 176 -0.49 7.22 -3.79
N GLY A 177 -0.06 6.03 -3.37
CA GLY A 177 -0.45 5.55 -2.04
C GLY A 177 0.09 6.50 -0.95
N PRO A 178 0.11 6.08 0.34
CA PRO A 178 0.30 6.91 1.54
C PRO A 178 1.62 7.71 1.64
N LEU A 179 2.43 7.77 0.60
CA LEU A 179 3.61 8.62 0.48
C LEU A 179 3.27 10.11 0.64
N THR A 180 2.09 10.57 0.21
CA THR A 180 1.62 11.96 0.48
C THR A 180 1.13 12.15 1.91
N LEU A 181 0.58 11.11 2.56
CA LEU A 181 0.13 11.15 3.96
C LEU A 181 1.27 11.02 4.98
N GLN A 182 2.43 10.47 4.58
CA GLN A 182 3.54 10.17 5.48
C GLN A 182 4.17 11.40 6.15
N ASN A 183 4.03 12.58 5.54
CA ASN A 183 4.72 13.79 5.99
C ASN A 183 3.86 14.73 6.85
N SER A 184 2.52 14.69 6.75
CA SER A 184 1.65 15.68 7.42
C SER A 184 0.53 15.09 8.28
N TYR A 185 0.17 13.80 8.16
CA TYR A 185 -1.04 13.27 8.81
C TYR A 185 -0.86 11.87 9.41
N LYS A 186 0.25 11.65 10.12
CA LYS A 186 0.50 10.39 10.88
C LYS A 186 -0.62 10.05 11.86
N ASP A 187 -1.37 11.02 12.36
CA ASP A 187 -2.49 10.79 13.28
C ASP A 187 -3.74 10.23 12.59
N LEU A 188 -4.01 10.57 11.33
CA LEU A 188 -5.09 9.96 10.56
C LEU A 188 -4.80 8.49 10.23
N LEU A 189 -3.53 8.13 10.04
CA LEU A 189 -3.13 6.73 9.85
C LEU A 189 -3.32 5.87 11.10
N LYS A 190 -3.42 6.47 12.31
CA LYS A 190 -3.77 5.75 13.54
C LYS A 190 -5.26 5.39 13.62
N LEU A 191 -6.11 6.11 12.88
CA LEU A 191 -7.56 5.85 12.82
C LEU A 191 -7.94 4.77 11.82
N VAL A 192 -6.99 4.28 11.02
CA VAL A 192 -7.20 3.15 10.12
C VAL A 192 -7.57 1.93 10.96
N PRO A 193 -8.78 1.35 10.78
CA PRO A 193 -9.17 0.14 11.49
C PRO A 193 -8.14 -0.96 11.23
N GLY A 194 -7.37 -1.30 12.27
CA GLY A 194 -6.55 -2.50 12.25
C GLY A 194 -7.48 -3.70 12.18
N LEU A 195 -7.63 -4.30 10.99
CA LEU A 195 -8.40 -5.53 10.86
C LEU A 195 -7.79 -6.57 11.83
N ARG A 196 -8.64 -7.07 12.74
CA ARG A 196 -8.33 -8.26 13.55
C ARG A 196 -7.77 -9.32 12.62
N SER A 197 -6.55 -9.75 12.91
CA SER A 197 -5.81 -10.70 12.09
C SER A 197 -6.68 -11.90 11.69
N TYR A 198 -6.88 -12.07 10.38
CA TYR A 198 -7.54 -13.22 9.78
C TYR A 198 -6.82 -14.56 10.10
N ALA A 199 -5.66 -14.50 10.75
CA ALA A 199 -4.89 -15.64 11.23
C ALA A 199 -5.61 -16.43 12.35
N GLU A 200 -6.58 -15.86 13.06
CA GLU A 200 -7.23 -16.55 14.19
C GLU A 200 -8.51 -17.33 13.84
N ARG A 201 -9.12 -17.13 12.66
CA ARG A 201 -10.42 -17.76 12.35
C ARG A 201 -10.41 -18.93 11.35
N TYR A 202 -9.23 -19.37 10.89
CA TYR A 202 -9.12 -20.62 10.13
C TYR A 202 -7.89 -21.44 10.52
N PRO A 203 -8.05 -22.60 11.20
CA PRO A 203 -6.95 -23.55 11.31
C PRO A 203 -6.49 -23.97 9.91
N LYS A 204 -5.18 -23.86 9.67
CA LYS A 204 -4.43 -23.98 8.40
C LYS A 204 -4.58 -25.30 7.61
N ARG A 205 -5.67 -26.07 7.75
CA ARG A 205 -5.79 -27.39 7.11
C ARG A 205 -6.73 -27.50 5.91
N ASN A 206 -7.64 -26.55 5.63
CA ASN A 206 -8.72 -26.80 4.65
C ASN A 206 -8.89 -25.78 3.50
N ALA A 207 -7.94 -24.89 3.25
CA ALA A 207 -8.03 -23.91 2.14
C ALA A 207 -8.16 -24.55 0.73
N ARG A 208 -7.78 -25.83 0.56
CA ARG A 208 -7.97 -26.59 -0.70
C ARG A 208 -9.40 -27.12 -0.91
N VAL A 209 -10.25 -27.11 0.12
CA VAL A 209 -11.61 -27.66 0.05
C VAL A 209 -12.64 -26.58 -0.28
N ALA A 210 -12.42 -25.33 0.14
CA ALA A 210 -13.31 -24.21 -0.16
C ALA A 210 -13.36 -23.86 -1.66
N TYR A 211 -12.21 -23.88 -2.35
CA TYR A 211 -12.15 -23.65 -3.80
C TYR A 211 -12.89 -24.72 -4.64
N LYS A 212 -13.09 -25.93 -4.09
CA LYS A 212 -13.86 -27.01 -4.73
C LYS A 212 -15.37 -26.95 -4.45
N ARG A 213 -15.83 -26.11 -3.53
CA ARG A 213 -17.25 -26.03 -3.16
C ARG A 213 -18.04 -24.99 -3.96
N MET A 214 -17.38 -23.95 -4.45
CA MET A 214 -17.99 -22.89 -5.26
C MET A 214 -18.31 -23.29 -6.72
N THR A 215 -17.88 -24.46 -7.18
CA THR A 215 -18.14 -24.97 -8.55
C THR A 215 -19.32 -25.93 -8.64
N ARG A 216 -20.24 -25.92 -7.66
CA ARG A 216 -21.35 -26.90 -7.56
C ARG A 216 -22.77 -26.35 -7.67
N GLU A 217 -22.99 -25.07 -7.92
CA GLU A 217 -24.33 -24.53 -8.18
C GLU A 217 -24.45 -24.02 -9.61
N CYS A 218 -24.74 -24.94 -10.53
CA CYS A 218 -25.34 -24.70 -11.83
C CYS A 218 -25.92 -26.04 -12.30
N ASN A 219 -27.14 -26.33 -11.84
CA ASN A 219 -27.89 -27.53 -12.24
C ASN A 219 -28.47 -27.31 -13.65
N GLY A 220 -27.70 -27.70 -14.67
CA GLY A 220 -28.19 -27.78 -16.05
C GLY A 220 -27.43 -28.76 -16.95
N LEU A 221 -26.32 -29.35 -16.49
CA LEU A 221 -25.40 -30.14 -17.34
C LEU A 221 -25.10 -31.54 -16.78
N ARG A 222 -26.11 -32.26 -16.26
CA ARG A 222 -25.92 -33.66 -15.81
C ARG A 222 -25.73 -34.64 -16.97
N ALA A 223 -26.42 -34.47 -18.10
CA ALA A 223 -26.39 -35.44 -19.19
C ALA A 223 -25.06 -35.42 -20.00
N VAL A 224 -24.39 -34.28 -20.10
CA VAL A 224 -23.11 -34.16 -20.83
C VAL A 224 -21.92 -34.67 -19.99
N ARG A 225 -22.03 -34.60 -18.66
CA ARG A 225 -20.94 -34.91 -17.73
C ARG A 225 -20.74 -36.42 -17.52
N GLU A 226 -21.78 -37.23 -17.63
CA GLU A 226 -21.65 -38.69 -17.48
C GLU A 226 -20.93 -39.35 -18.66
N ARG A 227 -21.13 -38.85 -19.89
CA ARG A 227 -20.38 -39.31 -21.08
C ARG A 227 -18.89 -38.94 -21.00
N ALA A 228 -18.57 -37.79 -20.42
CA ALA A 228 -17.18 -37.36 -20.21
C ALA A 228 -16.49 -38.14 -19.07
N TRP A 229 -17.22 -38.55 -18.02
CA TRP A 229 -16.66 -39.29 -16.89
C TRP A 229 -16.36 -40.76 -17.23
N ALA A 230 -17.17 -41.37 -18.10
CA ALA A 230 -16.92 -42.72 -18.63
C ALA A 230 -15.62 -42.77 -19.48
N ARG A 231 -15.39 -41.77 -20.35
CA ARG A 231 -14.12 -41.63 -21.10
C ARG A 231 -12.91 -41.35 -20.19
N LYS A 232 -13.08 -40.58 -19.11
CA LYS A 232 -12.00 -40.28 -18.17
C LYS A 232 -11.60 -41.44 -17.27
N LYS A 233 -12.51 -42.40 -17.02
CA LYS A 233 -12.22 -43.60 -16.22
C LYS A 233 -11.42 -44.63 -17.02
N GLN A 234 -11.61 -44.73 -18.34
CA GLN A 234 -10.77 -45.59 -19.20
C GLN A 234 -9.33 -45.05 -19.36
N LEU A 235 -9.12 -43.74 -19.39
CA LEU A 235 -7.77 -43.13 -19.46
C LEU A 235 -6.96 -43.23 -18.16
N ARG A 236 -7.61 -43.49 -17.02
CA ARG A 236 -6.95 -43.49 -15.71
C ARG A 236 -6.37 -44.84 -15.31
N ASN A 237 -6.80 -45.93 -15.94
CA ASN A 237 -6.22 -47.26 -15.76
C ASN A 237 -4.97 -47.50 -16.62
N ASN A 238 -4.60 -46.55 -17.50
CA ASN A 238 -3.44 -46.70 -18.39
C ASN A 238 -2.35 -45.63 -18.20
N SER A 239 -2.46 -44.76 -17.18
CA SER A 239 -1.43 -43.74 -16.91
C SER A 239 -0.43 -44.23 -15.87
N GLN A 240 0.42 -45.16 -16.29
CA GLN A 240 1.69 -45.42 -15.64
C GLN A 240 2.50 -44.11 -15.66
N TRP A 241 2.65 -43.52 -14.48
CA TRP A 241 3.53 -42.40 -14.12
C TRP A 241 3.88 -41.38 -15.22
N SER A 242 3.12 -40.29 -15.31
CA SER A 242 3.72 -39.00 -15.71
C SER A 242 3.92 -38.12 -14.47
N LYS A 243 5.00 -38.40 -13.73
CA LYS A 243 5.62 -37.35 -12.91
C LYS A 243 6.17 -36.33 -13.90
N ASN A 244 5.82 -35.05 -13.77
CA ASN A 244 6.40 -33.98 -14.59
C ASN A 244 7.93 -34.08 -14.53
N ALA A 245 8.56 -34.49 -15.63
CA ALA A 245 10.01 -34.73 -15.72
C ALA A 245 10.83 -33.46 -15.44
N ASN A 246 10.21 -32.28 -15.53
CA ASN A 246 10.83 -30.98 -15.26
C ASN A 246 11.16 -30.73 -13.78
N LEU A 247 10.81 -31.65 -12.86
CA LEU A 247 11.13 -31.56 -11.43
C LEU A 247 12.01 -32.71 -10.94
N LEU A 248 12.53 -33.55 -11.84
CA LEU A 248 13.53 -34.55 -11.47
C LEU A 248 14.93 -33.94 -11.62
N PRO A 249 15.81 -34.06 -10.60
CA PRO A 249 17.20 -33.67 -10.73
C PRO A 249 17.80 -34.35 -11.97
N VAL A 250 18.46 -33.59 -12.84
CA VAL A 250 19.15 -34.14 -14.00
C VAL A 250 20.39 -34.87 -13.51
N PHE A 251 20.32 -36.20 -13.41
CA PHE A 251 21.43 -37.03 -12.93
C PHE A 251 22.63 -37.07 -13.91
N ASN A 252 22.40 -36.73 -15.19
CA ASN A 252 23.41 -36.71 -16.25
C ASN A 252 23.64 -35.28 -16.78
N CYS A 253 23.97 -34.34 -15.89
CA CYS A 253 24.29 -32.98 -16.32
C CYS A 253 25.63 -33.00 -17.09
N ARG A 254 25.59 -32.73 -18.40
CA ARG A 254 26.80 -32.61 -19.25
C ARG A 254 27.55 -31.29 -19.05
N ILE A 255 26.99 -30.39 -18.24
CA ILE A 255 27.57 -29.09 -17.91
C ILE A 255 28.25 -29.25 -16.55
N ALA A 256 29.55 -28.97 -16.49
CA ALA A 256 30.30 -28.95 -15.24
C ALA A 256 29.65 -27.93 -14.27
N THR A 257 29.61 -28.28 -12.98
CA THR A 257 29.06 -27.38 -11.97
C THR A 257 29.94 -26.13 -11.93
N ILE A 258 29.36 -24.98 -12.29
CA ILE A 258 30.05 -23.70 -12.17
C ILE A 258 29.92 -23.29 -10.71
N ASP A 259 30.96 -23.54 -9.92
CA ASP A 259 31.06 -23.03 -8.57
C ASP A 259 31.22 -21.51 -8.65
N VAL A 260 30.09 -20.80 -8.54
CA VAL A 260 30.12 -19.35 -8.35
C VAL A 260 30.63 -19.12 -6.94
N PRO A 261 31.83 -18.53 -6.77
CA PRO A 261 32.36 -18.29 -5.44
C PRO A 261 31.40 -17.36 -4.70
N VAL A 262 30.87 -17.84 -3.57
CA VAL A 262 30.02 -17.04 -2.70
C VAL A 262 30.88 -15.93 -2.12
N GLN A 263 30.85 -14.75 -2.74
CA GLN A 263 31.43 -13.56 -2.15
C GLN A 263 30.71 -13.30 -0.83
N LYS A 264 31.46 -13.39 0.28
CA LYS A 264 30.95 -13.00 1.59
C LYS A 264 30.70 -11.49 1.55
N GLU A 265 29.44 -11.09 1.47
CA GLU A 265 29.03 -9.69 1.62
C GLU A 265 29.59 -9.16 2.93
N THR A 266 30.53 -8.22 2.85
CA THR A 266 31.02 -7.47 4.00
C THR A 266 29.92 -6.51 4.43
N SER A 267 29.48 -6.59 5.69
CA SER A 267 28.48 -5.66 6.24
C SER A 267 28.95 -4.23 6.05
N ARG A 268 28.04 -3.34 5.62
CA ARG A 268 28.37 -1.93 5.37
C ARG A 268 28.86 -1.23 6.63
N TRP A 269 28.34 -1.64 7.79
CA TRP A 269 28.58 -0.96 9.06
C TRP A 269 29.57 -1.74 9.92
N PRO A 270 30.63 -1.11 10.44
CA PRO A 270 31.63 -1.80 11.26
C PRO A 270 31.15 -2.10 12.68
N VAL A 271 30.02 -1.52 13.09
CA VAL A 271 29.51 -1.56 14.48
C VAL A 271 28.03 -1.92 14.52
N ASN A 272 27.63 -2.64 15.57
CA ASN A 272 26.23 -3.03 15.83
C ASN A 272 25.51 -1.92 16.64
N PRO A 273 24.20 -1.68 16.44
CA PRO A 273 23.42 -0.72 17.23
C PRO A 273 23.57 -0.85 18.75
N GLN A 274 23.76 -2.07 19.27
CA GLN A 274 24.03 -2.26 20.70
C GLN A 274 25.39 -1.70 21.13
N GLN A 275 26.42 -1.88 20.30
CA GLN A 275 27.76 -1.31 20.54
C GLN A 275 27.74 0.20 20.41
N ILE A 276 26.95 0.75 19.48
CA ILE A 276 26.75 2.19 19.37
C ILE A 276 26.14 2.71 20.69
N LYS A 277 25.04 2.12 21.16
CA LYS A 277 24.41 2.53 22.44
C LYS A 277 25.36 2.44 23.64
N GLN A 278 26.16 1.38 23.74
CA GLN A 278 27.15 1.22 24.81
C GLN A 278 28.24 2.30 24.74
N LYS A 279 28.76 2.59 23.55
CA LYS A 279 29.82 3.60 23.35
C LYS A 279 29.34 5.05 23.48
N LEU A 280 28.03 5.27 23.48
CA LEU A 280 27.41 6.58 23.72
C LEU A 280 26.91 6.76 25.16
N ALA A 281 27.04 5.73 26.01
CA ALA A 281 26.69 5.84 27.42
C ALA A 281 27.60 6.88 28.10
N GLY A 282 27.00 7.87 28.77
CA GLY A 282 27.72 8.93 29.47
C GLY A 282 28.07 10.18 28.65
N VAL A 283 27.66 10.26 27.38
CA VAL A 283 27.80 11.51 26.60
C VAL A 283 26.56 12.37 26.81
N GLU A 284 26.71 13.55 27.42
CA GLU A 284 25.58 14.42 27.78
C GLU A 284 25.04 15.25 26.61
N GLY A 285 25.91 15.80 25.74
CA GLY A 285 25.51 16.63 24.59
C GLY A 285 25.12 15.82 23.34
N HIS A 286 24.11 16.29 22.60
CA HIS A 286 23.64 15.62 21.38
C HIS A 286 24.55 15.89 20.18
N ILE A 287 25.18 17.06 20.09
CA ILE A 287 26.19 17.35 19.07
C ILE A 287 27.40 16.42 19.23
N GLU A 288 27.90 16.26 20.45
CA GLU A 288 29.03 15.35 20.71
C GLU A 288 28.64 13.89 20.49
N ARG A 289 27.40 13.52 20.85
CA ARG A 289 26.85 12.20 20.54
C ARG A 289 26.80 11.94 19.04
N LEU A 290 26.40 12.94 18.24
CA LEU A 290 26.39 12.85 16.78
C LEU A 290 27.80 12.70 16.21
N ARG A 291 28.77 13.50 16.68
CA ARG A 291 30.19 13.36 16.28
C ARG A 291 30.71 11.96 16.55
N ARG A 292 30.41 11.42 17.72
CA ARG A 292 30.84 10.07 18.11
C ARG A 292 30.19 9.00 17.24
N ILE A 293 28.92 9.14 16.90
CA ILE A 293 28.23 8.22 15.96
C ILE A 293 28.87 8.29 14.57
N CYS A 294 29.09 9.48 14.02
CA CYS A 294 29.75 9.64 12.73
C CYS A 294 31.12 8.95 12.71
N HIS A 295 31.93 9.16 13.75
CA HIS A 295 33.22 8.49 13.89
C HIS A 295 33.10 6.96 13.96
N LEU A 296 32.13 6.43 14.71
CA LEU A 296 31.91 4.98 14.82
C LEU A 296 31.44 4.34 13.50
N LEU A 297 30.74 5.10 12.67
CA LEU A 297 30.23 4.66 11.37
C LEU A 297 31.18 4.99 10.21
N SER A 298 32.36 5.55 10.50
CA SER A 298 33.30 6.06 9.49
C SER A 298 32.67 7.08 8.54
N LEU A 299 31.72 7.87 9.04
CA LEU A 299 31.06 8.95 8.33
C LEU A 299 31.72 10.29 8.67
N GLU A 300 31.74 11.20 7.70
CA GLU A 300 32.07 12.59 7.99
C GLU A 300 30.95 13.26 8.78
N TYR A 301 31.30 14.28 9.56
CA TYR A 301 30.33 15.09 10.28
C TYR A 301 29.45 15.87 9.29
N PRO A 302 28.11 15.85 9.45
CA PRO A 302 27.23 16.56 8.55
C PRO A 302 27.30 18.07 8.74
N GLU A 303 27.01 18.81 7.67
CA GLU A 303 26.80 20.25 7.74
C GLU A 303 25.41 20.53 8.32
N ILE A 304 25.34 21.13 9.51
CA ILE A 304 24.08 21.56 10.11
C ILE A 304 23.81 23.00 9.69
N GLN A 305 22.79 23.19 8.87
CA GLN A 305 22.34 24.51 8.44
C GLN A 305 21.20 24.98 9.33
N VAL A 306 21.42 26.11 10.00
CA VAL A 306 20.41 26.78 10.82
C VAL A 306 20.01 28.09 10.14
N GLN A 307 18.73 28.22 9.80
CA GLN A 307 18.16 29.40 9.16
C GLN A 307 17.16 30.06 10.10
N ARG A 308 17.20 31.39 10.18
CA ARG A 308 16.20 32.19 10.90
C ARG A 308 15.08 32.55 9.92
N LEU A 309 13.84 32.17 10.25
CA LEU A 309 12.71 32.31 9.33
C LEU A 309 12.09 33.72 9.31
N ASN A 310 12.29 34.51 10.38
CA ASN A 310 11.71 35.85 10.53
C ASN A 310 12.81 36.92 10.69
N GLU A 311 13.13 37.64 9.62
CA GLU A 311 14.02 38.81 9.64
C GLU A 311 13.25 40.14 9.81
N ASN A 312 11.94 40.19 9.54
CA ASN A 312 11.19 41.44 9.36
C ASN A 312 9.94 41.65 10.25
N THR A 313 9.78 40.92 11.36
CA THR A 313 8.61 41.12 12.25
C THR A 313 9.02 41.15 13.71
N THR A 314 8.34 42.02 14.45
CA THR A 314 8.57 42.44 15.84
C THR A 314 9.07 41.35 16.78
N ALA A 315 9.92 41.74 17.73
CA ALA A 315 10.81 40.93 18.56
C ALA A 315 10.20 39.78 19.40
N ALA A 316 8.90 39.50 19.31
CA ALA A 316 8.18 38.58 20.18
C ALA A 316 8.24 37.10 19.74
N GLU A 317 8.49 36.79 18.47
CA GLU A 317 8.49 35.39 17.99
C GLU A 317 9.66 35.10 17.02
N ARG A 318 10.74 34.51 17.55
CA ARG A 318 11.90 34.08 16.74
C ARG A 318 11.72 32.62 16.33
N TYR A 319 11.54 32.37 15.04
CA TYR A 319 11.51 31.02 14.49
C TYR A 319 12.86 30.66 13.92
N TYR A 320 13.37 29.51 14.35
CA TYR A 320 14.57 28.90 13.78
C TYR A 320 14.19 27.60 13.09
N TYR A 321 14.86 27.33 11.97
CA TYR A 321 14.80 26.08 11.23
C TYR A 321 16.22 25.50 11.20
N ALA A 322 16.38 24.21 11.50
CA ALA A 322 17.65 23.53 11.34
C ALA A 322 17.52 22.19 10.65
N ALA A 323 18.50 21.85 9.82
CA ALA A 323 18.60 20.56 9.15
C ALA A 323 20.07 20.19 8.89
N ALA A 324 20.38 18.90 8.87
CA ALA A 324 21.72 18.38 8.60
C ALA A 324 21.83 17.78 7.20
N PHE A 325 22.98 18.00 6.56
CA PHE A 325 23.28 17.55 5.20
C PHE A 325 24.59 16.77 5.16
N PHE A 326 24.57 15.58 4.58
CA PHE A 326 25.75 14.75 4.38
C PHE A 326 26.19 14.83 2.93
N GLN A 327 27.29 15.53 2.65
CA GLN A 327 27.73 15.74 1.27
C GLN A 327 28.55 14.57 0.72
N LYS A 328 29.33 13.88 1.57
CA LYS A 328 30.30 12.86 1.10
C LYS A 328 29.77 11.43 1.09
N ASP A 329 28.70 11.10 1.82
CA ASP A 329 28.09 9.76 1.73
C ASP A 329 27.00 9.76 0.64
N PRO A 330 27.12 8.97 -0.44
CA PRO A 330 26.15 8.99 -1.55
C PRO A 330 24.73 8.60 -1.17
N PHE A 331 24.54 7.81 -0.10
CA PHE A 331 23.21 7.39 0.34
C PHE A 331 22.55 8.47 1.18
N LEU A 332 23.31 9.07 2.10
CA LEU A 332 22.82 10.16 2.96
C LEU A 332 22.63 11.46 2.18
N ALA A 333 23.49 11.73 1.18
CA ALA A 333 23.32 12.85 0.26
C ALA A 333 22.00 12.75 -0.50
N ARG A 334 21.61 11.56 -0.96
CA ARG A 334 20.31 11.32 -1.61
C ARG A 334 19.12 11.45 -0.67
N ALA A 335 19.30 11.15 0.61
CA ALA A 335 18.25 11.34 1.62
C ALA A 335 17.96 12.84 1.86
N GLY A 336 18.92 13.73 1.53
CA GLY A 336 18.77 15.17 1.60
C GLY A 336 18.85 15.69 3.04
N ALA A 337 17.98 16.64 3.38
CA ALA A 337 17.93 17.28 4.69
C ALA A 337 17.42 16.31 5.78
N ILE A 338 18.30 15.87 6.67
CA ILE A 338 18.03 14.94 7.78
C ILE A 338 17.88 15.73 9.08
N GLY A 339 16.98 15.27 9.95
CA GLY A 339 16.85 15.85 11.30
C GLY A 339 16.14 17.21 11.37
N LYS A 340 15.36 17.56 10.35
CA LYS A 340 14.62 18.83 10.25
C LYS A 340 13.89 19.17 11.54
N VAL A 341 14.14 20.34 12.10
CA VAL A 341 13.46 20.91 13.29
C VAL A 341 13.03 22.33 12.98
N CYS A 342 11.87 22.73 13.51
CA CYS A 342 11.37 24.10 13.47
C CYS A 342 10.77 24.41 14.84
N PHE A 343 11.30 25.43 15.52
CA PHE A 343 10.86 25.80 16.86
C PHE A 343 10.80 27.33 17.02
N ALA A 344 9.79 27.78 17.75
CA ALA A 344 9.65 29.17 18.18
C ALA A 344 10.35 29.38 19.53
N ASN A 345 10.96 30.55 19.72
CA ASN A 345 11.51 31.03 20.99
C ASN A 345 12.61 30.13 21.60
N CYS A 346 13.48 29.57 20.76
CA CYS A 346 14.69 28.85 21.18
C CYS A 346 15.96 29.65 20.82
N THR A 347 17.09 29.30 21.41
CA THR A 347 18.39 29.85 21.00
C THR A 347 18.97 29.06 19.82
N TYR A 348 19.98 29.64 19.16
CA TYR A 348 20.70 28.96 18.08
C TYR A 348 21.31 27.62 18.53
N GLY A 349 21.90 27.57 19.73
CA GLY A 349 22.50 26.35 20.26
C GLY A 349 21.46 25.27 20.56
N ASP A 350 20.28 25.66 21.07
CA ASP A 350 19.21 24.71 21.37
C ASP A 350 18.70 24.02 20.11
N ILE A 351 18.45 24.78 19.02
CA ILE A 351 17.95 24.18 17.79
C ILE A 351 19.01 23.30 17.09
N GLU A 352 20.28 23.68 17.20
CA GLU A 352 21.40 22.87 16.71
C GLU A 352 21.49 21.53 17.47
N GLU A 353 21.40 21.56 18.80
CA GLU A 353 21.36 20.36 19.65
C GLU A 353 20.15 19.47 19.34
N MET A 354 18.96 20.06 19.17
CA MET A 354 17.74 19.30 18.78
C MET A 354 17.85 18.68 17.39
N CYS A 355 18.46 19.39 16.43
CA CYS A 355 18.76 18.84 15.12
C CYS A 355 19.74 17.67 15.25
N ALA A 356 20.83 17.85 15.98
CA ALA A 356 21.84 16.81 16.21
C ALA A 356 21.24 15.56 16.87
N GLU A 357 20.32 15.72 17.82
CA GLU A 357 19.60 14.60 18.44
C GLU A 357 18.79 13.80 17.41
N ARG A 358 18.02 14.49 16.54
CA ARG A 358 17.23 13.83 15.50
C ARG A 358 18.11 13.09 14.49
N VAL A 359 19.23 13.69 14.10
CA VAL A 359 20.19 13.06 13.18
C VAL A 359 20.84 11.84 13.83
N ALA A 360 21.29 11.95 15.09
CA ALA A 360 21.87 10.84 15.84
C ALA A 360 20.91 9.64 15.94
N ARG A 361 19.64 9.90 16.23
CA ARG A 361 18.59 8.88 16.27
C ARG A 361 18.41 8.21 14.90
N TYR A 362 18.32 9.01 13.84
CA TYR A 362 18.17 8.52 12.47
C TYR A 362 19.32 7.59 12.06
N LEU A 363 20.57 7.96 12.36
CA LEU A 363 21.73 7.12 12.05
C LEU A 363 21.69 5.77 12.78
N VAL A 364 21.29 5.75 14.06
CA VAL A 364 21.16 4.50 14.82
C VAL A 364 20.05 3.60 14.26
N ASP A 365 18.91 4.17 13.88
CA ASP A 365 17.79 3.43 13.32
C ASP A 365 18.13 2.85 11.94
N MET A 366 18.84 3.61 11.09
CA MET A 366 19.33 3.15 9.80
C MET A 366 20.26 1.93 9.91
N VAL A 367 21.25 1.98 10.81
CA VAL A 367 22.16 0.84 11.03
C VAL A 367 21.37 -0.39 11.50
N LYS A 368 20.34 -0.18 12.32
CA LYS A 368 19.46 -1.27 12.79
C LYS A 368 18.64 -1.88 11.64
N GLU A 369 18.08 -1.06 10.78
CA GLU A 369 17.31 -1.51 9.60
C GLU A 369 18.19 -2.30 8.63
N ASP A 370 19.36 -1.78 8.28
CA ASP A 370 20.31 -2.45 7.38
C ASP A 370 20.74 -3.82 7.93
N MET A 371 21.06 -3.89 9.22
CA MET A 371 21.39 -5.17 9.86
C MET A 371 20.23 -6.17 9.87
N LEU A 372 18.98 -5.71 9.98
CA LEU A 372 17.81 -6.58 9.91
C LEU A 372 17.61 -7.12 8.50
N LEU A 373 17.82 -6.28 7.48
CA LEU A 373 17.75 -6.67 6.08
C LEU A 373 18.86 -7.69 5.73
N GLU A 374 20.10 -7.44 6.16
CA GLU A 374 21.21 -8.38 6.00
C GLU A 374 20.91 -9.75 6.64
N LYS A 375 20.37 -9.76 7.88
CA LYS A 375 19.96 -10.99 8.57
C LYS A 375 18.80 -11.71 7.88
N ALA A 376 17.86 -10.97 7.28
CA ALA A 376 16.76 -11.55 6.52
C ALA A 376 17.26 -12.18 5.21
N ALA A 377 18.15 -11.47 4.49
CA ALA A 377 18.79 -11.97 3.27
C ALA A 377 19.63 -13.21 3.54
N ALA A 378 20.42 -13.21 4.62
CA ALA A 378 21.21 -14.37 5.05
C ALA A 378 20.32 -15.60 5.35
N ARG A 379 19.19 -15.40 6.03
CA ARG A 379 18.21 -16.48 6.28
C ARG A 379 17.58 -16.99 4.99
N ALA A 380 17.19 -16.11 4.07
CA ALA A 380 16.64 -16.51 2.78
C ALA A 380 17.64 -17.30 1.94
N ARG A 381 18.93 -16.93 1.96
CA ARG A 381 20.01 -17.70 1.31
C ARG A 381 20.15 -19.09 1.94
N HIS A 382 20.22 -19.15 3.27
CA HIS A 382 20.31 -20.42 3.99
C HIS A 382 19.12 -21.34 3.70
N ASP A 383 17.90 -20.80 3.63
CA ASP A 383 16.71 -21.59 3.27
C ASP A 383 16.76 -22.10 1.82
N ARG A 384 17.35 -21.34 0.88
CA ARG A 384 17.59 -21.79 -0.50
C ARG A 384 18.64 -22.91 -0.56
N GLU A 385 19.75 -22.77 0.15
CA GLU A 385 20.78 -23.82 0.24
C GLU A 385 20.22 -25.11 0.86
N GLN A 386 19.46 -24.98 1.94
CA GLN A 386 18.81 -26.13 2.58
C GLN A 386 17.63 -26.70 1.79
N TRP A 387 17.12 -25.99 0.78
CA TRP A 387 15.98 -26.45 -0.01
C TRP A 387 16.27 -27.78 -0.69
N GLY A 388 17.46 -27.95 -1.28
CA GLY A 388 17.86 -29.21 -1.93
C GLY A 388 17.82 -30.40 -0.96
N THR A 389 18.41 -30.23 0.22
CA THR A 389 18.41 -31.25 1.29
C THR A 389 17.01 -31.53 1.83
N ARG A 390 16.17 -30.51 1.99
CA ARG A 390 14.77 -30.64 2.44
C ARG A 390 13.88 -31.30 1.38
N ALA A 391 14.12 -31.04 0.09
CA ALA A 391 13.42 -31.66 -1.02
C ALA A 391 13.78 -33.14 -1.15
N LEU A 392 15.07 -33.49 -1.05
CA LEU A 392 15.56 -34.89 -0.99
C LEU A 392 14.95 -35.66 0.18
N LYS A 393 14.97 -35.10 1.39
CA LYS A 393 14.34 -35.73 2.58
C LYS A 393 12.82 -35.91 2.47
N ARG A 394 12.12 -35.10 1.67
CA ARG A 394 10.67 -35.23 1.42
C ARG A 394 10.34 -36.18 0.27
N ALA A 395 11.27 -36.36 -0.68
CA ALA A 395 11.10 -37.27 -1.81
C ALA A 395 11.42 -38.72 -1.45
N MET A 396 12.21 -38.96 -0.39
CA MET A 396 12.45 -40.30 0.13
C MET A 396 11.27 -40.77 1.01
N PRO A 397 10.56 -41.86 0.66
CA PRO A 397 9.56 -42.45 1.53
C PRO A 397 10.22 -42.89 2.85
N ARG A 398 9.58 -42.56 3.98
CA ARG A 398 9.93 -43.10 5.29
C ARG A 398 9.68 -44.61 5.28
N GLY A 399 10.66 -45.39 4.85
CA GLY A 399 10.51 -46.84 4.72
C GLY A 399 11.70 -47.61 4.16
N CYS A 400 12.78 -46.96 3.69
CA CYS A 400 13.99 -47.67 3.26
C CYS A 400 15.18 -47.25 4.11
N TYR A 401 15.12 -47.57 5.41
CA TYR A 401 16.31 -47.90 6.18
C TYR A 401 16.12 -49.35 6.59
N LEU A 402 16.70 -50.25 5.79
CA LEU A 402 17.23 -51.54 6.23
C LEU A 402 17.95 -52.17 5.04
N ASP A 403 19.17 -52.61 5.34
CA ASP A 403 20.02 -53.56 4.64
C ASP A 403 20.57 -53.22 3.26
N SER A 404 21.75 -52.60 3.27
CA SER A 404 22.85 -53.06 2.40
C SER A 404 24.19 -52.57 2.96
N MET A 405 24.63 -53.18 4.05
CA MET A 405 26.04 -53.24 4.44
C MET A 405 26.35 -54.69 4.79
N GLN A 406 26.63 -55.49 3.75
CA GLN A 406 27.47 -56.69 3.79
C GLN A 406 27.55 -57.21 2.35
N ILE A 407 28.64 -56.89 1.67
CA ILE A 407 29.20 -57.73 0.61
C ILE A 407 30.70 -57.74 0.88
N ASP A 408 31.20 -58.93 1.22
CA ASP A 408 32.62 -59.30 1.30
C ASP A 408 33.33 -59.18 -0.06
#